data_AF-Q6BUH0-F1
#
_entry.id   AF-Q6BUH0-F1
#
_cell.length_a   1.000
_cell.length_b   1.000
_cell.length_c   1.000
_cell.angle_alpha   90.00
_cell.angle_beta   90.00
_cell.angle_gamma   90.00
#
_symmetry.space_group_name_H-M   'P 1'
#
loop_
_entity.id
_entity.type
_entity.pdbx_description
1 polymer ?
#
loop_
_entity_poly.entity_id
_entity_poly.type
_entity_poly.pdbx_seq_one_letter_code
_entity_poly.pdbx_strand_id
1 'polypeptide(L)'
;MDIGTEYDNDMNIDGEAASEISPSVWLGSYSLLSQQQFLDAKNIKVIINCSATCTFLKELGASGMNMSSDLVILSLDPSFDAGRVTSDEMPLLDDYMSRFNRILQNYINFFYNLNPQANNLIHKFPQNKPLSISSPILTGNLKEQFFNINRLLKLLKNVNDSIGTLIVSPDGNSKLSTGLTMSYLMDNYNFNFDASYTNLKITRPSIVPFNYQYYNDLLIIENLKKFYSENSSIKQTNNVLLTANCNLKRKNEYDYIWVGGAKRKNVE
;
A
#
# COMPACT_ATOMS: atom_id res chain seq x y z
N MET A 1 -34.38 20.61 33.87
CA MET A 1 -33.10 20.19 34.48
C MET A 1 -33.24 18.69 34.67
N ASP A 2 -32.62 17.80 33.90
CA ASP A 2 -31.50 17.93 32.99
C ASP A 2 -31.73 17.02 31.78
N ILE A 3 -31.47 17.53 30.58
CA ILE A 3 -31.35 16.71 29.37
C ILE A 3 -29.86 16.47 29.24
N GLY A 4 -29.43 15.24 29.53
CA GLY A 4 -28.06 14.81 29.36
C GLY A 4 -27.69 14.87 27.88
N THR A 5 -26.81 15.81 27.54
CA THR A 5 -26.09 15.81 26.27
C THR A 5 -24.94 14.82 26.42
N GLU A 6 -25.10 13.62 25.85
CA GLU A 6 -23.98 12.77 25.47
C GLU A 6 -23.11 13.58 24.49
N TYR A 7 -21.96 14.01 24.97
CA TYR A 7 -20.92 14.54 24.10
C TYR A 7 -20.33 13.35 23.34
N ASP A 8 -20.69 13.26 22.05
CA ASP A 8 -19.93 12.53 21.05
C ASP A 8 -18.48 13.03 21.10
N ASN A 9 -17.63 12.31 21.83
CA ASN A 9 -16.18 12.42 21.76
C ASN A 9 -15.69 11.74 20.47
N ASP A 10 -16.17 12.21 19.33
CA ASP A 10 -15.43 12.09 18.07
C ASP A 10 -14.24 13.06 18.19
N MET A 11 -13.25 12.64 18.98
CA MET A 11 -11.96 13.30 19.02
C MET A 11 -11.44 13.30 17.59
N ASN A 12 -11.27 14.51 17.08
CA ASN A 12 -10.66 14.86 15.82
C ASN A 12 -9.18 14.41 15.82
N ILE A 13 -8.93 13.10 15.72
CA ILE A 13 -7.60 12.47 15.71
C ILE A 13 -6.96 12.59 14.32
N ASP A 14 -7.75 12.88 13.29
CA ASP A 14 -7.36 12.68 11.88
C ASP A 14 -6.98 13.99 11.14
N GLY A 15 -6.95 15.14 11.81
CA GLY A 15 -6.91 16.45 11.12
C GLY A 15 -5.60 16.83 10.42
N GLU A 16 -4.43 16.36 10.87
CA GLU A 16 -3.13 16.79 10.28
C GLU A 16 -2.10 15.65 10.10
N ALA A 17 -2.10 14.64 10.97
CA ALA A 17 -1.03 13.63 11.02
C ALA A 17 -1.16 12.54 9.94
N ALA A 18 -2.37 12.05 9.67
CA ALA A 18 -2.67 11.03 8.67
C ALA A 18 -3.73 11.52 7.68
N SER A 19 -3.65 11.09 6.42
CA SER A 19 -4.69 11.34 5.43
C SER A 19 -5.01 10.04 4.71
N GLU A 20 -6.28 9.64 4.68
CA GLU A 20 -6.71 8.46 3.94
C GLU A 20 -6.74 8.77 2.45
N ILE A 21 -5.78 8.24 1.69
CA ILE A 21 -5.64 8.50 0.25
C ILE A 21 -6.52 7.59 -0.59
N SER A 22 -6.92 6.46 -0.03
CA SER A 22 -7.86 5.48 -0.58
C SER A 22 -8.32 4.56 0.56
N PRO A 23 -9.41 3.78 0.40
CA PRO A 23 -9.85 2.84 1.43
C PRO A 23 -8.69 2.00 2.00
N SER A 24 -8.49 2.14 3.32
CA SER A 24 -7.46 1.43 4.10
C SER A 24 -6.01 1.74 3.68
N VAL A 25 -5.74 2.88 3.04
CA VAL A 25 -4.38 3.37 2.76
C VAL A 25 -4.23 4.79 3.26
N TRP A 26 -3.27 4.98 4.15
CA TRP A 26 -3.02 6.20 4.87
C TRP A 26 -1.64 6.74 4.52
N LEU A 27 -1.54 8.06 4.37
CA LEU A 27 -0.28 8.79 4.22
C LEU A 27 -0.09 9.69 5.42
N GLY A 28 1.07 9.64 6.09
CA GLY A 28 1.29 10.46 7.27
C GLY A 28 2.72 10.53 7.80
N SER A 29 2.89 11.21 8.93
CA SER A 29 4.20 11.43 9.56
C SER A 29 4.62 10.29 10.49
N TYR A 30 5.89 10.29 10.92
CA TYR A 30 6.38 9.33 11.93
C TYR A 30 5.70 9.45 13.28
N SER A 31 5.08 10.59 13.60
CA SER A 31 4.28 10.74 14.81
C SER A 31 3.08 9.79 14.90
N LEU A 32 2.68 9.14 13.79
CA LEU A 32 1.65 8.09 13.81
C LEU A 32 2.18 6.75 14.35
N LEU A 33 3.50 6.52 14.33
CA LEU A 33 4.08 5.27 14.82
C LEU A 33 3.85 5.08 16.32
N SER A 34 3.77 6.16 17.09
CA SER A 34 3.47 6.14 18.53
C SER A 34 1.97 6.13 18.84
N GLN A 35 1.09 6.21 17.83
CA GLN A 35 -0.36 6.28 18.01
C GLN A 35 -0.99 4.89 17.89
N GLN A 36 -0.78 4.04 18.89
CA GLN A 36 -1.27 2.65 18.87
C GLN A 36 -2.79 2.55 18.61
N GLN A 37 -3.58 3.46 19.18
CA GLN A 37 -5.04 3.50 18.96
C GLN A 37 -5.39 3.69 17.48
N PHE A 38 -4.67 4.55 16.76
CA PHE A 38 -4.86 4.73 15.32
C PHE A 38 -4.46 3.47 14.55
N LEU A 39 -3.29 2.90 14.87
CA LEU A 39 -2.79 1.69 14.21
C LEU A 39 -3.75 0.51 14.35
N ASP A 40 -4.30 0.31 15.55
CA ASP A 40 -5.26 -0.75 15.85
C ASP A 40 -6.63 -0.48 15.18
N ALA A 41 -7.15 0.74 15.33
CA ALA A 41 -8.46 1.11 14.79
C ALA A 41 -8.52 1.03 13.26
N LYS A 42 -7.44 1.38 12.57
CA LYS A 42 -7.34 1.29 11.11
C LYS A 42 -6.75 -0.04 10.62
N ASN A 43 -6.55 -1.00 11.52
CA ASN A 43 -5.97 -2.32 11.25
C ASN A 43 -4.68 -2.25 10.41
N ILE A 44 -3.75 -1.39 10.80
CA ILE A 44 -2.49 -1.19 10.07
C ILE A 44 -1.61 -2.44 10.21
N LYS A 45 -1.45 -3.18 9.11
CA LYS A 45 -0.58 -4.38 9.02
C LYS A 45 0.58 -4.20 8.05
N VAL A 46 0.62 -3.08 7.33
CA VAL A 46 1.74 -2.72 6.47
C VAL A 46 2.17 -1.29 6.76
N ILE A 47 3.46 -1.10 7.08
CA ILE A 47 4.07 0.22 7.24
C ILE A 47 5.18 0.35 6.19
N ILE A 48 5.16 1.45 5.43
CA ILE A 48 6.15 1.71 4.39
C ILE A 48 6.82 3.05 4.66
N ASN A 49 8.06 3.00 5.08
CA ASN A 49 8.91 4.18 5.19
C ASN A 49 9.35 4.66 3.79
N CYS A 50 9.36 5.97 3.59
CA CYS A 50 9.82 6.64 2.36
C CYS A 50 10.86 7.73 2.64
N SER A 51 11.73 7.48 3.62
CA SER A 51 12.88 8.34 3.92
C SER A 51 14.12 7.50 4.27
N ALA A 52 15.24 8.14 4.59
CA ALA A 52 16.48 7.46 4.95
C ALA A 52 16.22 6.38 6.03
N THR A 53 16.62 5.15 5.74
CA THR A 53 16.28 3.98 6.56
C THR A 53 16.78 4.13 7.99
N CYS A 54 18.03 4.56 8.20
CA CYS A 54 18.57 4.72 9.56
C CYS A 54 17.79 5.74 10.40
N THR A 55 17.33 6.84 9.80
CA THR A 55 16.46 7.81 10.48
C THR A 55 15.15 7.16 10.90
N PHE A 56 14.52 6.41 9.99
CA PHE A 56 13.30 5.68 10.31
C PHE A 56 13.50 4.66 11.43
N LEU A 57 14.62 3.92 11.46
CA LEU A 57 14.87 2.92 12.50
C LEU A 57 15.01 3.55 13.89
N LYS A 58 15.64 4.72 13.99
CA LYS A 58 15.73 5.48 15.26
C LYS A 58 14.34 5.89 15.75
N GLU A 59 13.52 6.42 14.85
CA GLU A 59 12.14 6.84 15.14
C GLU A 59 11.23 5.65 15.49
N LEU A 60 11.38 4.54 14.76
CA LEU A 60 10.68 3.29 15.03
C LEU A 60 11.02 2.75 16.42
N GLY A 61 12.31 2.76 16.80
CA GLY A 61 12.77 2.38 18.13
C GLY A 61 12.24 3.30 19.24
N ALA A 62 12.17 4.61 18.98
CA ALA A 62 11.67 5.60 19.92
C ALA A 62 10.13 5.62 20.04
N SER A 63 9.41 5.14 19.03
CA SER A 63 7.95 5.22 18.95
C SER A 63 7.21 4.46 20.04
N GLY A 64 7.83 3.43 20.63
CA GLY A 64 7.16 2.52 21.55
C GLY A 64 6.04 1.68 20.90
N MET A 65 5.98 1.65 19.57
CA MET A 65 4.95 0.92 18.81
C MET A 65 4.94 -0.56 19.17
N ASN A 66 3.75 -1.13 19.40
CA ASN A 66 3.61 -2.56 19.60
C ASN A 66 3.79 -3.30 18.27
N MET A 67 4.95 -3.91 18.08
CA MET A 67 5.28 -4.65 16.87
C MET A 67 4.73 -6.07 16.92
N SER A 68 3.52 -6.26 16.41
CA SER A 68 2.92 -7.59 16.21
C SER A 68 3.74 -8.46 15.23
N SER A 69 3.60 -9.79 15.33
CA SER A 69 4.30 -10.76 14.46
C SER A 69 3.80 -10.77 13.00
N ASP A 70 2.64 -10.16 12.76
CA ASP A 70 1.95 -10.09 11.47
C ASP A 70 2.14 -8.72 10.78
N LEU A 71 2.96 -7.84 11.34
CA LEU A 71 3.23 -6.51 10.82
C LEU A 71 4.37 -6.54 9.78
N VAL A 72 4.05 -6.19 8.54
CA VAL A 72 5.04 -6.03 7.47
C VAL A 72 5.56 -4.59 7.49
N ILE A 73 6.86 -4.40 7.74
CA ILE A 73 7.50 -3.09 7.70
C ILE A 73 8.53 -3.06 6.58
N LEU A 74 8.36 -2.13 5.64
CA LEU A 74 9.25 -1.92 4.50
C LEU A 74 9.87 -0.53 4.58
N SER A 75 11.09 -0.40 4.06
CA SER A 75 11.77 0.88 3.87
C SER A 75 12.08 1.09 2.40
N LEU A 76 11.36 1.99 1.75
CA LEU A 76 11.68 2.46 0.40
C LEU A 76 12.75 3.54 0.50
N ASP A 77 13.98 3.15 0.23
CA ASP A 77 15.17 4.01 0.32
C ASP A 77 16.10 3.72 -0.86
N PRO A 78 15.86 4.37 -2.02
CA PRO A 78 16.63 4.14 -3.24
C PRO A 78 18.13 4.45 -3.10
N SER A 79 18.49 5.26 -2.11
CA SER A 79 19.86 5.72 -1.84
C SER A 79 20.53 4.95 -0.71
N PHE A 80 19.86 3.93 -0.16
CA PHE A 80 20.41 3.13 0.93
C PHE A 80 21.70 2.43 0.53
N ASP A 81 22.73 2.62 1.35
CA ASP A 81 24.06 2.02 1.20
C ASP A 81 24.51 1.47 2.55
N ALA A 82 24.51 0.13 2.68
CA ALA A 82 24.93 -0.55 3.91
C ALA A 82 26.37 -0.22 4.31
N GLY A 83 27.24 0.15 3.35
CA GLY A 83 28.62 0.55 3.62
C GLY A 83 28.76 1.91 4.32
N ARG A 84 27.67 2.69 4.40
CA ARG A 84 27.64 4.02 5.05
C ARG A 84 26.96 4.02 6.42
N VAL A 85 26.49 2.86 6.86
CA VAL A 85 25.82 2.70 8.15
C VAL A 85 26.86 2.79 9.25
N THR A 86 26.61 3.62 10.26
CA THR A 86 27.55 3.82 11.36
C THR A 86 27.50 2.67 12.36
N SER A 87 28.52 2.52 13.20
CA SER A 87 28.60 1.44 14.19
C SER A 87 27.47 1.46 15.22
N ASP A 88 26.91 2.63 15.52
CA ASP A 88 25.74 2.80 16.39
C ASP A 88 24.41 2.48 15.70
N GLU A 89 24.34 2.58 14.37
CA GLU A 89 23.14 2.26 13.58
C GLU A 89 23.06 0.78 13.21
N MET A 90 24.21 0.10 13.12
CA MET A 90 24.29 -1.30 12.71
C MET A 90 23.41 -2.26 13.55
N PRO A 91 23.35 -2.15 14.90
CA PRO A 91 22.48 -3.04 15.69
C PRO A 91 21.00 -2.87 15.37
N LEU A 92 20.54 -1.63 15.10
CA LEU A 92 19.17 -1.36 14.71
C LEU A 92 18.86 -1.94 13.33
N LEU A 93 19.81 -1.80 12.41
CA LEU A 93 19.71 -2.36 11.07
C LEU A 93 19.65 -3.88 11.09
N ASP A 94 20.52 -4.53 11.86
CA ASP A 94 20.58 -5.99 11.96
C ASP A 94 19.30 -6.58 12.56
N ASP A 95 18.77 -5.97 13.63
CA ASP A 95 17.47 -6.37 14.20
C ASP A 95 16.34 -6.20 13.17
N TYR A 96 16.28 -5.03 12.52
CA TYR A 96 15.28 -4.76 11.49
C TYR A 96 15.33 -5.79 10.35
N MET A 97 16.52 -6.04 9.81
CA MET A 97 16.72 -6.98 8.72
C MET A 97 16.36 -8.41 9.14
N SER A 98 16.85 -8.87 10.30
CA SER A 98 16.56 -10.21 10.82
C SER A 98 15.06 -10.43 11.05
N ARG A 99 14.42 -9.49 11.74
CA ARG A 99 13.03 -9.60 12.16
C ARG A 99 12.07 -9.47 10.98
N PHE A 100 12.17 -8.37 10.23
CA PHE A 100 11.16 -8.03 9.23
C PHE A 100 11.38 -8.75 7.91
N ASN A 101 12.62 -9.14 7.57
CA ASN A 101 12.81 -9.99 6.41
C ASN A 101 12.16 -11.36 6.63
N ARG A 102 12.32 -11.97 7.81
CA ARG A 102 11.68 -13.25 8.12
C ARG A 102 10.16 -13.16 7.99
N ILE A 103 9.53 -12.11 8.54
CA ILE A 103 8.09 -11.89 8.43
C ILE A 103 7.69 -11.75 6.96
N LEU A 104 8.39 -10.90 6.20
CA LEU A 104 8.14 -10.68 4.79
C LEU A 104 8.24 -11.96 3.95
N GLN A 105 9.32 -12.73 4.11
CA GLN A 105 9.50 -14.00 3.39
C GLN A 105 8.43 -15.01 3.76
N ASN A 106 8.04 -15.09 5.04
CA ASN A 106 6.95 -15.94 5.46
C ASN A 106 5.63 -15.57 4.76
N TYR A 107 5.31 -14.27 4.64
CA TYR A 107 4.12 -13.82 3.92
C TYR A 107 4.15 -14.17 2.43
N ILE A 108 5.26 -13.86 1.76
CA ILE A 108 5.40 -14.13 0.32
C ILE A 108 5.31 -15.63 0.06
N ASN A 109 6.02 -16.45 0.83
CA ASN A 109 6.01 -17.91 0.69
C ASN A 109 4.64 -18.50 1.01
N PHE A 110 4.02 -18.08 2.11
CA PHE A 110 2.68 -18.53 2.49
C PHE A 110 1.67 -18.22 1.39
N PHE A 111 1.70 -17.00 0.84
CA PHE A 111 0.82 -16.61 -0.25
C PHE A 111 1.00 -17.51 -1.47
N TYR A 112 2.23 -17.65 -1.98
CA TYR A 112 2.48 -18.45 -3.19
C TYR A 112 2.21 -19.94 -3.00
N ASN A 113 2.45 -20.48 -1.80
CA ASN A 113 2.14 -21.87 -1.47
C ASN A 113 0.62 -22.14 -1.42
N LEU A 114 -0.16 -21.23 -0.84
CA LEU A 114 -1.62 -21.39 -0.76
C LEU A 114 -2.36 -20.97 -2.03
N ASN A 115 -1.72 -20.18 -2.89
CA ASN A 115 -2.31 -19.66 -4.11
C ASN A 115 -1.47 -20.08 -5.33
N PRO A 116 -1.51 -21.37 -5.74
CA PRO A 116 -0.77 -21.85 -6.91
C PRO A 116 -1.18 -21.16 -8.23
N GLN A 117 -2.33 -20.46 -8.23
CA GLN A 117 -2.81 -19.62 -9.32
C GLN A 117 -2.59 -18.11 -9.05
N ALA A 118 -1.61 -17.74 -8.23
CA ALA A 118 -1.25 -16.35 -7.91
C ALA A 118 -1.18 -15.40 -9.11
N ASN A 119 -0.72 -15.92 -10.26
CA ASN A 119 -0.66 -15.17 -11.53
C ASN A 119 -2.03 -14.70 -12.06
N ASN A 120 -3.12 -15.25 -11.53
CA ASN A 120 -4.51 -14.87 -11.84
C ASN A 120 -5.10 -13.93 -10.78
N LEU A 121 -4.38 -13.63 -9.69
CA LEU A 121 -4.84 -12.76 -8.60
C LEU A 121 -4.21 -11.37 -8.66
N ILE A 122 -3.03 -11.26 -9.26
CA ILE A 122 -2.35 -9.99 -9.52
C ILE A 122 -1.90 -9.89 -10.96
N HIS A 123 -1.84 -8.65 -11.47
CA HIS A 123 -1.22 -8.37 -12.75
C HIS A 123 0.25 -8.79 -12.70
N LYS A 124 0.71 -9.38 -13.80
CA LYS A 124 2.11 -9.81 -13.93
C LYS A 124 3.08 -8.65 -13.73
N PHE A 125 4.30 -8.97 -13.35
CA PHE A 125 5.40 -8.00 -13.38
C PHE A 125 5.85 -7.76 -14.82
N PRO A 126 6.58 -6.65 -15.07
CA PRO A 126 7.45 -6.54 -16.23
C PRO A 126 8.16 -7.87 -16.55
N GLN A 127 8.11 -8.27 -17.82
CA GLN A 127 8.78 -9.48 -18.32
C GLN A 127 8.31 -10.80 -17.68
N ASN A 128 7.11 -10.85 -17.07
CA ASN A 128 6.54 -12.04 -16.41
C ASN A 128 7.38 -12.59 -15.25
N LYS A 129 8.17 -11.74 -14.57
CA LYS A 129 8.90 -12.14 -13.37
C LYS A 129 7.95 -12.35 -12.18
N PRO A 130 8.26 -13.22 -11.21
CA PRO A 130 7.51 -13.27 -9.95
C PRO A 130 7.78 -12.02 -9.10
N LEU A 131 6.94 -11.76 -8.09
CA LEU A 131 7.27 -10.76 -7.05
C LEU A 131 8.58 -11.19 -6.39
N SER A 132 9.57 -10.30 -6.42
CA SER A 132 10.88 -10.56 -5.83
C SER A 132 11.22 -9.44 -4.85
N ILE A 133 10.86 -9.64 -3.58
CA ILE A 133 11.34 -8.80 -2.49
C ILE A 133 12.12 -9.69 -1.53
N SER A 134 13.45 -9.60 -1.59
CA SER A 134 14.37 -10.38 -0.76
C SER A 134 14.83 -9.66 0.51
N SER A 135 14.45 -8.38 0.64
CA SER A 135 14.88 -7.48 1.70
C SER A 135 13.73 -6.56 2.10
N PRO A 136 13.56 -6.26 3.40
CA PRO A 136 12.60 -5.25 3.85
C PRO A 136 13.05 -3.83 3.46
N ILE A 137 14.33 -3.62 3.14
CA ILE A 137 14.84 -2.38 2.54
C ILE A 137 14.80 -2.51 1.02
N LEU A 138 13.98 -1.67 0.39
CA LEU A 138 13.78 -1.56 -1.04
C LEU A 138 14.68 -0.45 -1.59
N THR A 139 15.81 -0.83 -2.17
CA THR A 139 16.82 0.08 -2.74
C THR A 139 16.93 -0.06 -4.27
N GLY A 140 17.68 0.81 -4.92
CA GLY A 140 17.98 0.74 -6.35
C GLY A 140 16.88 1.31 -7.26
N ASN A 141 16.48 0.55 -8.28
CA ASN A 141 15.59 1.06 -9.34
C ASN A 141 14.19 1.39 -8.81
N LEU A 142 13.87 2.68 -8.72
CA LEU A 142 12.61 3.14 -8.12
C LEU A 142 11.35 2.66 -8.86
N LYS A 143 11.38 2.57 -10.20
CA LYS A 143 10.25 2.00 -10.98
C LYS A 143 9.97 0.55 -10.58
N GLU A 144 11.02 -0.25 -10.44
CA GLU A 144 10.91 -1.64 -10.00
C GLU A 144 10.33 -1.72 -8.58
N GLN A 145 10.78 -0.83 -7.67
CA GLN A 145 10.23 -0.80 -6.32
C GLN A 145 8.76 -0.35 -6.28
N PHE A 146 8.33 0.56 -7.16
CA PHE A 146 6.91 0.86 -7.31
C PHE A 146 6.11 -0.38 -7.75
N PHE A 147 6.61 -1.20 -8.68
CA PHE A 147 5.95 -2.47 -9.02
C PHE A 147 5.92 -3.43 -7.83
N ASN A 148 7.06 -3.63 -7.15
CA ASN A 148 7.16 -4.54 -6.00
C ASN A 148 6.15 -4.19 -4.90
N ILE A 149 6.12 -2.93 -4.48
CA ILE A 149 5.21 -2.47 -3.42
C ILE A 149 3.76 -2.61 -3.86
N ASN A 150 3.38 -2.08 -5.02
CA ASN A 150 1.97 -2.11 -5.44
C ASN A 150 1.44 -3.53 -5.62
N ARG A 151 2.27 -4.44 -6.15
CA ARG A 151 1.90 -5.85 -6.27
C ARG A 151 1.82 -6.54 -4.92
N LEU A 152 2.77 -6.31 -4.02
CA LEU A 152 2.69 -6.83 -2.65
C LEU A 152 1.41 -6.36 -1.94
N LEU A 153 1.06 -5.07 -2.03
CA LEU A 153 -0.16 -4.56 -1.42
C LEU A 153 -1.41 -5.23 -1.99
N LYS A 154 -1.48 -5.45 -3.30
CA LYS A 154 -2.58 -6.20 -3.92
C LYS A 154 -2.63 -7.66 -3.46
N LEU A 155 -1.48 -8.30 -3.31
CA LEU A 155 -1.39 -9.67 -2.78
C LEU A 155 -1.96 -9.75 -1.36
N LEU A 156 -1.51 -8.86 -0.48
CA LEU A 156 -1.96 -8.84 0.91
C LEU A 156 -3.47 -8.54 0.99
N LYS A 157 -3.96 -7.56 0.22
CA LYS A 157 -5.39 -7.21 0.17
C LYS A 157 -6.27 -8.31 -0.46
N ASN A 158 -5.72 -9.16 -1.32
CA ASN A 158 -6.45 -10.33 -1.84
C ASN A 158 -6.62 -11.42 -0.78
N VAL A 159 -5.71 -11.53 0.20
CA VAL A 159 -5.82 -12.48 1.32
C VAL A 159 -6.73 -11.92 2.41
N ASN A 160 -6.58 -10.64 2.72
CA ASN A 160 -7.39 -9.94 3.71
C ASN A 160 -7.60 -8.48 3.27
N ASP A 161 -8.83 -8.18 2.85
CA ASP A 161 -9.23 -6.87 2.33
C ASP A 161 -9.29 -5.78 3.41
N SER A 162 -9.38 -6.17 4.69
CA SER A 162 -9.37 -5.24 5.84
C SER A 162 -7.98 -4.73 6.22
N ILE A 163 -6.91 -5.21 5.57
CA ILE A 163 -5.54 -4.78 5.89
C ILE A 163 -5.35 -3.29 5.58
N GLY A 164 -5.02 -2.54 6.64
CA GLY A 164 -4.57 -1.16 6.56
C GLY A 164 -3.11 -1.05 6.16
N THR A 165 -2.81 -0.09 5.28
CA THR A 165 -1.45 0.29 4.88
C THR A 165 -1.17 1.72 5.30
N LEU A 166 -0.03 1.95 5.94
CA LEU A 166 0.44 3.28 6.32
C LEU A 166 1.76 3.60 5.59
N ILE A 167 1.73 4.62 4.74
CA ILE A 167 2.92 5.18 4.09
C ILE A 167 3.40 6.35 4.94
N VAL A 168 4.66 6.30 5.37
CA VAL A 168 5.24 7.29 6.29
C VAL A 168 6.49 7.97 5.75
N SER A 169 6.65 9.23 6.13
CA SER A 169 7.91 9.98 6.07
C SER A 169 8.02 10.86 7.32
N PRO A 170 9.16 11.52 7.61
CA PRO A 170 9.31 12.33 8.82
C PRO A 170 8.17 13.32 9.05
N ASP A 171 7.77 14.02 7.99
CA ASP A 171 6.72 15.05 7.94
C ASP A 171 5.42 14.59 7.27
N GLY A 172 5.36 13.35 6.80
CA GLY A 172 4.28 12.84 5.95
C GLY A 172 4.12 13.51 4.59
N ASN A 173 5.08 14.32 4.13
CA ASN A 173 5.02 15.11 2.91
C ASN A 173 6.25 14.97 2.01
N SER A 174 7.12 13.99 2.28
CA SER A 174 8.31 13.77 1.47
C SER A 174 7.97 13.53 -0.01
N LYS A 175 8.90 13.87 -0.91
CA LYS A 175 8.74 13.62 -2.34
C LYS A 175 8.62 12.14 -2.67
N LEU A 176 9.31 11.29 -1.91
CA LEU A 176 9.30 9.85 -2.12
C LEU A 176 7.98 9.22 -1.65
N SER A 177 7.44 9.61 -0.48
CA SER A 177 6.11 9.16 -0.03
C SER A 177 5.00 9.65 -0.97
N THR A 178 5.11 10.90 -1.44
CA THR A 178 4.23 11.45 -2.48
C THR A 178 4.31 10.60 -3.76
N GLY A 179 5.52 10.29 -4.22
CA GLY A 179 5.72 9.47 -5.42
C GLY A 179 5.18 8.06 -5.27
N LEU A 180 5.45 7.39 -4.16
CA LEU A 180 4.90 6.07 -3.88
C LEU A 180 3.36 6.08 -3.87
N THR A 181 2.77 7.07 -3.21
CA THR A 181 1.31 7.24 -3.15
C THR A 181 0.71 7.46 -4.54
N MET A 182 1.34 8.29 -5.37
CA MET A 182 0.93 8.46 -6.76
C MET A 182 1.05 7.15 -7.56
N SER A 183 2.11 6.36 -7.36
CA SER A 183 2.25 5.05 -8.02
C SER A 183 1.11 4.10 -7.64
N TYR A 184 0.62 4.17 -6.40
CA TYR A 184 -0.54 3.41 -5.95
C TYR A 184 -1.82 3.88 -6.64
N LEU A 185 -2.03 5.19 -6.77
CA LEU A 185 -3.19 5.73 -7.49
C LEU A 185 -3.16 5.35 -8.98
N MET A 186 -1.98 5.39 -9.61
CA MET A 186 -1.75 4.88 -10.97
C MET A 186 -2.08 3.38 -11.08
N ASP A 187 -1.74 2.59 -10.07
CA ASP A 187 -1.96 1.15 -10.10
C ASP A 187 -3.40 0.72 -9.79
N ASN A 188 -4.11 1.46 -8.95
CA ASN A 188 -5.43 1.05 -8.49
C ASN A 188 -6.56 1.76 -9.22
N TYR A 189 -6.36 3.03 -9.61
CA TYR A 189 -7.38 3.85 -10.24
C TYR A 189 -7.05 4.23 -11.68
N ASN A 190 -5.90 3.78 -12.19
CA ASN A 190 -5.43 4.09 -13.55
C ASN A 190 -5.30 5.60 -13.80
N PHE A 191 -5.04 6.37 -12.76
CA PHE A 191 -4.76 7.79 -12.88
C PHE A 191 -3.39 7.98 -13.55
N ASN A 192 -3.28 8.93 -14.47
CA ASN A 192 -1.98 9.35 -14.98
C ASN A 192 -1.24 10.22 -13.94
N PHE A 193 -0.07 10.75 -14.30
CA PHE A 193 0.73 11.58 -13.40
C PHE A 193 -0.05 12.78 -12.83
N ASP A 194 -0.66 13.59 -13.70
CA ASP A 194 -1.35 14.81 -13.29
C ASP A 194 -2.60 14.53 -12.46
N ALA A 195 -3.38 13.53 -12.85
CA ALA A 195 -4.57 13.10 -12.11
C ALA A 195 -4.22 12.55 -10.72
N SER A 196 -3.15 11.75 -10.62
CA SER A 196 -2.67 11.21 -9.34
C SER A 196 -2.22 12.33 -8.41
N TYR A 197 -1.45 13.29 -8.93
CA TYR A 197 -1.00 14.43 -8.14
C TYR A 197 -2.17 15.32 -7.70
N THR A 198 -3.09 15.64 -8.61
CA THR A 198 -4.25 16.49 -8.32
C THR A 198 -5.13 15.87 -7.25
N ASN A 199 -5.45 14.57 -7.37
CA ASN A 199 -6.24 13.85 -6.38
C ASN A 199 -5.54 13.85 -5.01
N LEU A 200 -4.25 13.52 -4.98
CA LEU A 200 -3.47 13.50 -3.74
C LEU A 200 -3.37 14.88 -3.08
N LYS A 201 -3.24 15.96 -3.86
CA LYS A 201 -3.20 17.34 -3.37
C LYS A 201 -4.54 17.78 -2.77
N ILE A 202 -5.67 17.29 -3.30
CA ILE A 202 -7.00 17.53 -2.73
C ILE A 202 -7.11 16.84 -1.37
N THR A 203 -6.70 15.57 -1.29
CA THR A 203 -6.78 14.78 -0.05
C THR A 203 -5.80 15.24 1.02
N ARG A 204 -4.60 15.69 0.62
CA ARG A 204 -3.57 16.19 1.52
C ARG A 204 -2.97 17.51 0.98
N PRO A 205 -3.60 18.66 1.32
CA PRO A 205 -3.19 19.97 0.81
C PRO A 205 -1.77 20.41 1.18
N SER A 206 -1.14 19.81 2.20
CA SER A 206 0.24 20.12 2.61
C SER A 206 1.32 19.59 1.66
N ILE A 207 0.98 18.68 0.73
CA ILE A 207 1.93 18.14 -0.25
C ILE A 207 2.41 19.23 -1.20
N VAL A 208 3.73 19.34 -1.37
CA VAL A 208 4.36 20.33 -2.24
C VAL A 208 4.61 19.72 -3.63
N PRO A 209 4.43 20.48 -4.73
CA PRO A 209 4.74 20.00 -6.09
C PRO A 209 6.18 19.51 -6.23
N PHE A 210 6.41 18.51 -7.08
CA PHE A 210 7.77 18.15 -7.50
C PHE A 210 8.43 19.31 -8.23
N ASN A 211 9.72 19.51 -7.98
CA ASN A 211 10.48 20.56 -8.61
C ASN A 211 11.51 19.95 -9.57
N TYR A 212 11.32 20.24 -10.86
CA TYR A 212 12.11 19.74 -11.99
C TYR A 212 13.60 20.13 -11.96
N GLN A 213 13.98 21.10 -11.12
CA GLN A 213 15.38 21.51 -10.93
C GLN A 213 16.12 20.62 -9.93
N TYR A 214 15.41 19.87 -9.09
CA TYR A 214 16.03 18.92 -8.16
C TYR A 214 16.14 17.54 -8.81
N TYR A 215 17.35 17.01 -8.85
CA TYR A 215 17.64 15.72 -9.48
C TYR A 215 16.82 14.57 -8.89
N ASN A 216 16.64 14.55 -7.56
CA ASN A 216 15.85 13.50 -6.88
C ASN A 216 14.37 13.55 -7.29
N ASP A 217 13.79 14.74 -7.39
CA ASP A 217 12.41 14.92 -7.87
C ASP A 217 12.27 14.47 -9.32
N LEU A 218 13.23 14.84 -10.18
CA LEU A 218 13.26 14.42 -11.58
C LEU A 218 13.33 12.88 -11.70
N LEU A 219 14.16 12.22 -10.90
CA LEU A 219 14.22 10.76 -10.85
C LEU A 219 12.88 10.15 -10.46
N ILE A 220 12.17 10.70 -9.48
CA ILE A 220 10.84 10.22 -9.08
C ILE A 220 9.84 10.40 -10.22
N ILE A 221 9.79 11.58 -10.83
CA ILE A 221 8.88 11.89 -11.94
C ILE A 221 9.09 10.92 -13.10
N GLU A 222 10.34 10.72 -13.52
CA GLU A 222 10.68 9.85 -14.65
C GLU A 222 10.33 8.38 -14.37
N ASN A 223 10.60 7.90 -13.16
CA ASN A 223 10.24 6.53 -12.77
C ASN A 223 8.72 6.34 -12.67
N LEU A 224 7.97 7.34 -12.22
CA LEU A 224 6.50 7.30 -12.20
C LEU A 224 5.89 7.25 -13.60
N LYS A 225 6.38 8.08 -14.53
CA LYS A 225 5.91 8.06 -15.92
C LYS A 225 6.18 6.72 -16.60
N LYS A 226 7.40 6.19 -16.41
CA LYS A 226 7.77 4.86 -16.92
C LYS A 226 6.93 3.75 -16.28
N PHE A 227 6.72 3.80 -14.97
CA PHE A 227 5.85 2.89 -14.23
C PHE A 227 4.43 2.91 -14.79
N TYR A 228 3.81 4.08 -14.93
CA TYR A 228 2.44 4.22 -15.42
C TYR A 228 2.27 3.64 -16.83
N SER A 229 3.17 3.99 -17.74
CA SER A 229 3.14 3.50 -19.13
C SER A 229 3.20 1.97 -19.20
N GLU A 230 4.16 1.38 -18.51
CA GLU A 230 4.36 -0.07 -18.50
C GLU A 230 3.22 -0.79 -17.77
N ASN A 231 2.77 -0.26 -16.63
CA ASN A 231 1.65 -0.81 -15.87
C ASN A 231 0.34 -0.77 -16.66
N SER A 232 0.08 0.31 -17.39
CA SER A 232 -1.07 0.43 -18.28
C SER A 232 -1.04 -0.63 -19.38
N SER A 233 0.13 -0.82 -20.01
CA SER A 233 0.32 -1.86 -21.03
C SER A 233 0.09 -3.27 -20.48
N ILE A 234 0.61 -3.57 -19.28
CA ILE A 234 0.41 -4.86 -18.61
C ILE A 234 -1.07 -5.12 -18.32
N LYS A 235 -1.82 -4.09 -17.88
CA LYS A 235 -3.25 -4.23 -17.59
C LYS A 235 -4.07 -4.45 -18.86
N GLN A 236 -3.76 -3.75 -19.94
CA GLN A 236 -4.45 -3.92 -21.23
C GLN A 236 -4.20 -5.30 -21.85
N THR A 237 -2.99 -5.85 -21.70
CA THR A 237 -2.63 -7.16 -22.23
C THR A 237 -3.19 -8.32 -21.38
N ASN A 238 -3.43 -8.12 -20.09
CA ASN A 238 -3.96 -9.13 -19.17
C ASN A 238 -5.43 -8.86 -18.78
N ASN A 239 -6.34 -8.76 -19.78
CA ASN A 239 -7.79 -8.55 -19.57
C ASN A 239 -8.51 -9.62 -18.71
N VAL A 240 -7.83 -10.71 -18.35
CA VAL A 240 -8.41 -11.87 -17.66
C VAL A 240 -8.67 -11.62 -16.16
N LEU A 241 -7.95 -10.67 -15.54
CA LEU A 241 -8.11 -10.38 -14.10
C LEU A 241 -9.48 -9.79 -13.76
N LEU A 242 -10.12 -9.06 -14.68
CA LEU A 242 -11.46 -8.48 -14.47
C LEU A 242 -12.62 -9.45 -14.77
N THR A 243 -12.37 -10.55 -15.48
CA THR A 243 -13.44 -11.51 -15.86
C THR A 243 -13.51 -12.74 -14.95
N ALA A 244 -12.45 -13.05 -14.19
CA ALA A 244 -12.47 -14.18 -13.25
C ALA A 244 -13.48 -13.99 -12.10
N ASN A 245 -13.59 -12.78 -11.53
CA ASN A 245 -14.56 -12.48 -10.47
C ASN A 245 -15.98 -12.28 -10.99
N CYS A 246 -16.17 -11.78 -12.21
CA CYS A 246 -17.51 -11.69 -12.82
C CYS A 246 -18.08 -13.08 -13.15
N ASN A 247 -17.24 -14.02 -13.58
CA ASN A 247 -17.68 -15.39 -13.89
C ASN A 247 -17.89 -16.25 -12.65
N LEU A 248 -17.17 -16.01 -11.55
CA LEU A 248 -17.44 -16.65 -10.26
C LEU A 248 -18.75 -16.16 -9.61
N LYS A 249 -19.03 -14.85 -9.68
CA LYS A 249 -20.33 -14.32 -9.23
C LYS A 249 -21.50 -14.82 -10.08
N ARG A 250 -21.33 -14.89 -11.41
CA ARG A 250 -22.36 -15.46 -12.30
C ARG A 250 -22.53 -16.97 -12.15
N LYS A 251 -21.49 -17.74 -11.81
CA LYS A 251 -21.64 -19.19 -11.59
C LYS A 251 -22.42 -19.51 -10.32
N ASN A 252 -22.38 -18.65 -9.31
CA ASN A 252 -23.09 -18.84 -8.04
C ASN A 252 -24.52 -18.27 -8.03
N GLU A 253 -24.94 -17.53 -9.07
CA GLU A 253 -26.31 -16.96 -9.16
C GLU A 253 -27.29 -17.83 -9.99
N TYR A 254 -26.84 -18.95 -10.56
CA TYR A 254 -27.71 -19.87 -11.34
C TYR A 254 -28.14 -21.14 -10.63
N ASP A 255 -27.82 -21.32 -9.34
CA ASP A 255 -28.33 -22.43 -8.53
C ASP A 255 -29.40 -21.93 -7.54
N TYR A 256 -30.66 -22.16 -7.93
CA TYR A 256 -31.89 -22.10 -7.15
C TYR A 256 -32.43 -20.73 -6.73
N ILE A 257 -33.25 -20.15 -7.62
CA ILE A 257 -34.47 -19.45 -7.18
C ILE A 257 -35.67 -20.06 -7.92
N TRP A 258 -36.37 -20.97 -7.26
CA TRP A 258 -37.75 -21.30 -7.59
C TRP A 258 -38.66 -20.23 -6.99
N VAL A 259 -39.26 -19.38 -7.83
CA VAL A 259 -40.51 -18.70 -7.48
C VAL A 259 -41.58 -19.20 -8.44
N GLY A 260 -42.49 -20.02 -7.93
CA GLY A 260 -43.54 -20.68 -8.69
C GLY A 260 -44.50 -19.66 -9.32
N GLY A 261 -44.52 -19.64 -10.66
CA GLY A 261 -45.61 -19.07 -11.43
C GLY A 261 -46.78 -20.05 -11.50
N ALA A 262 -47.78 -19.90 -10.64
CA ALA A 262 -49.06 -20.56 -10.80
C ALA A 262 -49.87 -19.85 -11.91
N LYS A 263 -50.11 -20.60 -12.99
CA LYS A 263 -50.93 -20.25 -14.16
C LYS A 263 -52.34 -19.78 -13.77
N ARG A 264 -52.88 -18.82 -14.53
CA ARG A 264 -54.28 -18.92 -15.00
C ARG A 264 -54.33 -18.78 -16.52
N LYS A 265 -54.96 -19.79 -17.12
CA LYS A 265 -55.28 -19.94 -18.53
C LYS A 265 -56.26 -18.86 -18.96
N ASN A 266 -56.06 -18.31 -20.15
CA ASN A 266 -57.16 -17.75 -20.93
C ASN A 266 -58.04 -18.92 -21.39
N VAL A 267 -59.34 -18.79 -21.14
CA VAL A 267 -60.39 -19.61 -21.72
C VAL A 267 -61.06 -18.71 -22.75
N GLU A 268 -61.14 -19.21 -23.99
CA GLU A 268 -62.07 -18.71 -25.01
C GLU A 268 -63.52 -18.98 -24.59
#